data_AF-A0A238HCH0-F1
#
_entry.id   AF-A0A238HCH0-F1
#
_cell.length_a   1.000
_cell.length_b   1.000
_cell.length_c   1.000
_cell.angle_alpha   90.00
_cell.angle_beta   90.00
_cell.angle_gamma   90.00
#
_symmetry.space_group_name_H-M   'P 1'
#
loop_
_entity.id
_entity.type
_entity.pdbx_description
1 polymer ?
#
loop_
_entity_poly.entity_id
_entity_poly.type
_entity_poly.pdbx_seq_one_letter_code
_entity_poly.pdbx_strand_id
1 'polypeptide(L)' 'MLAYKYRGTRFDCGSKIGYLKATIEFALRHPEVKDEFAAYLRERDASPL' A
#
# COMPACT_ATOMS: atom_id res chain seq x y z
N MET A 1 0.61 33.48 7.73
CA MET A 1 0.48 32.16 7.06
C MET A 1 0.83 31.09 8.09
N LEU A 2 -0.01 30.07 8.29
CA LEU A 2 0.21 29.00 9.28
C LEU A 2 0.42 27.66 8.55
N ALA A 3 1.25 26.78 9.09
CA ALA A 3 1.48 25.43 8.58
C ALA A 3 1.30 24.40 9.70
N TYR A 4 0.66 23.27 9.39
CA TYR A 4 0.37 22.21 10.36
C TYR A 4 1.10 20.92 9.98
N LYS A 5 1.87 20.36 10.93
CA LYS A 5 2.45 19.03 10.80
C LYS A 5 1.41 17.99 11.21
N TYR A 6 0.70 17.44 10.24
CA TYR A 6 -0.22 16.34 10.52
C TYR A 6 0.56 15.06 10.87
N ARG A 7 -0.11 14.17 11.61
CA ARG A 7 0.39 12.85 11.92
C ARG A 7 -0.36 11.83 11.07
N GLY A 8 0.36 11.16 10.18
CA GLY A 8 -0.20 10.16 9.28
C GLY A 8 0.80 9.75 8.20
N THR A 9 0.41 8.79 7.37
CA THR A 9 1.20 8.33 6.23
C THR A 9 0.70 9.01 4.96
N ARG A 10 1.61 9.63 4.21
CA ARG A 10 1.31 10.21 2.90
C ARG A 10 1.71 9.24 1.80
N PHE A 11 0.81 9.04 0.86
CA PHE A 11 1.13 8.42 -0.42
C PHE A 11 1.05 9.48 -1.51
N ASP A 12 2.10 9.59 -2.33
CA ASP A 12 2.10 10.48 -3.48
C ASP A 12 1.52 9.78 -4.72
N CYS A 13 0.21 9.84 -4.85
CA CYS A 13 -0.52 9.27 -5.99
C CYS A 13 -0.30 10.04 -7.31
N GLY A 14 0.48 11.13 -7.33
CA GLY A 14 0.92 11.80 -8.55
C GLY A 14 2.02 11.03 -9.30
N SER A 15 2.68 10.08 -8.62
CA SER A 15 3.69 9.20 -9.22
C SER A 15 3.15 7.77 -9.36
N LYS A 16 3.54 7.07 -10.43
CA LYS A 16 3.14 5.66 -10.66
C LYS A 16 3.53 4.75 -9.48
N ILE A 17 4.74 4.92 -8.95
CA ILE A 17 5.20 4.14 -7.81
C ILE A 17 4.45 4.49 -6.53
N GLY A 18 4.16 5.77 -6.28
CA GLY A 18 3.40 6.17 -5.11
C GLY A 18 1.96 5.68 -5.14
N TYR A 19 1.33 5.66 -6.32
CA TYR A 19 0.03 5.03 -6.53
C TYR A 19 0.05 3.54 -6.19
N LEU A 20 1.01 2.78 -6.73
CA LEU A 20 1.11 1.34 -6.47
C LEU A 20 1.37 1.03 -4.99
N LYS A 21 2.19 1.85 -4.31
CA LYS A 21 2.42 1.73 -2.86
C LYS A 21 1.14 1.96 -2.07
N ALA A 22 0.35 2.97 -2.43
CA ALA A 22 -0.95 3.20 -1.81
C ALA A 22 -1.85 1.98 -1.99
N THR A 23 -1.98 1.47 -3.22
CA THR A 23 -2.85 0.32 -3.51
C THR A 23 -2.50 -0.89 -2.66
N ILE A 24 -1.21 -1.23 -2.53
CA ILE A 24 -0.78 -2.37 -1.70
C ILE A 24 -1.15 -2.15 -0.22
N GLU A 25 -0.84 -0.97 0.33
CA GLU A 25 -1.10 -0.65 1.74
C GLU A 25 -2.59 -0.65 2.09
N PHE A 26 -3.43 -0.16 1.19
CA PHE A 26 -4.88 -0.17 1.39
C PHE A 26 -5.49 -1.56 1.18
N ALA A 27 -5.00 -2.35 0.21
CA ALA A 27 -5.44 -3.73 0.01
C ALA A 27 -5.18 -4.59 1.24
N LEU A 28 -4.00 -4.46 1.87
CA LEU A 28 -3.63 -5.19 3.09
C LEU A 28 -4.43 -4.77 4.33
N ARG A 29 -5.22 -3.68 4.26
CA ARG A 29 -6.13 -3.23 5.32
C ARG A 29 -7.60 -3.49 4.99
N HIS A 30 -7.91 -3.91 3.77
CA HIS A 30 -9.29 -4.05 3.30
C HIS A 30 -9.96 -5.30 3.90
N PRO A 31 -11.18 -5.20 4.45
CA PRO A 31 -11.82 -6.30 5.18
C PRO A 31 -12.06 -7.54 4.31
N GLU A 32 -12.34 -7.35 3.02
CA GLU A 32 -12.72 -8.46 2.12
C GLU A 32 -11.53 -9.10 1.39
N VAL A 33 -10.43 -8.36 1.15
CA VAL A 33 -9.35 -8.83 0.25
C VAL A 33 -8.00 -8.98 0.94
N LYS A 34 -7.84 -8.49 2.19
CA LYS A 34 -6.54 -8.52 2.88
C LYS A 34 -5.92 -9.91 2.95
N ASP A 35 -6.73 -10.94 3.21
CA ASP A 35 -6.23 -12.28 3.52
C ASP A 35 -5.72 -12.99 2.26
N GLU A 36 -6.51 -12.91 1.18
CA GLU A 36 -6.13 -13.42 -0.13
C GLU A 36 -4.94 -12.64 -0.72
N PHE A 37 -4.96 -11.32 -0.63
CA PHE A 37 -3.88 -10.47 -1.15
C PHE A 37 -2.55 -10.68 -0.40
N ALA A 38 -2.60 -10.85 0.93
CA ALA A 38 -1.42 -11.16 1.74
C ALA A 38 -0.88 -12.58 1.47
N ALA A 39 -1.73 -13.53 1.12
CA ALA A 39 -1.29 -14.85 0.68
C ALA A 39 -0.55 -14.76 -0.67
N TYR A 40 -1.13 -14.04 -1.64
CA TYR A 40 -0.51 -13.82 -2.95
C TYR A 40 0.88 -13.17 -2.86
N LEU A 41 1.06 -12.13 -2.04
CA LEU A 41 2.36 -11.48 -1.88
C LEU A 41 3.42 -12.43 -1.30
N ARG A 42 3.06 -13.25 -0.30
CA ARG A 42 3.98 -14.24 0.29
C ARG A 42 4.39 -15.31 -0.72
N GLU A 43 3.46 -15.77 -1.54
CA GLU A 43 3.75 -16.72 -2.62
C GLU A 43 4.69 -16.12 -3.66
N ARG A 44 4.46 -14.86 -4.05
CA ARG A 44 5.32 -14.14 -5.00
C ARG A 44 6.73 -13.96 -4.47
N ASP A 45 6.91 -13.58 -3.20
CA ASP A 45 8.25 -13.41 -2.61
C ASP A 45 9.04 -14.73 -2.54
N ALA A 46 8.34 -15.87 -2.47
CA ALA A 46 8.94 -17.20 -2.49
C ALA A 46 9.28 -17.69 -3.92
N SER A 47 8.68 -17.09 -4.96
CA SER A 47 8.96 -17.44 -6.35
C SER A 47 10.05 -16.51 -6.91
N PRO A 48 11.24 -17.02 -7.27
CA PRO A 48 12.18 -16.22 -8.04
C PRO A 48 11.53 -15.90 -9.40
N LEU A 49 11.50 -14.61 -9.74
CA LEU A 49 11.10 -14.12 -11.07
C LEU A 49 12.09 -14.57 -12.15
#